data_AF-A0A0D7AGD6-F1
#
_entry.id   AF-A0A0D7AGD6-F1
#
_cell.length_a   1.000
_cell.length_b   1.000
_cell.length_c   1.000
_cell.angle_alpha   90.00
_cell.angle_beta   90.00
_cell.angle_gamma   90.00
#
_symmetry.space_group_name_H-M   'P 1'
#
loop_
_entity.id
_entity.type
_entity.pdbx_description
1 polymer ?
#
loop_
_entity_poly.entity_id
_entity_poly.type
_entity_poly.pdbx_seq_one_letter_code
_entity_poly.pdbx_strand_id
1 'polypeptide(L)'
;CIRTYTVQEGDYCDTISVSQNASTFQLAYLNSAIDANCSNLYINETLCLGLTGEDCTSTYVVGTNDTCESISNSTGVNTTMIYFNNPQIDDECSNIYLSEV
;
A
#
# COMPACT_ATOMS: atom_id res chain seq x y z
N CYS A 1 -7.82 14.74 -2.19
CA CYS A 1 -7.64 13.74 -1.14
C CYS A 1 -8.90 13.67 -0.28
N ILE A 2 -9.41 12.49 0.06
CA ILE A 2 -10.54 12.31 0.99
C ILE A 2 -10.12 11.78 2.37
N ARG A 3 -8.95 11.15 2.44
CA ARG A 3 -8.37 10.60 3.66
C ARG A 3 -6.91 10.99 3.73
N THR A 4 -6.53 11.69 4.79
CA THR A 4 -5.18 12.22 4.98
C THR A 4 -4.56 11.66 6.24
N TYR A 5 -3.23 11.59 6.27
CA TYR A 5 -2.46 11.20 7.44
C TYR A 5 -1.32 12.18 7.69
N THR A 6 -1.01 12.43 8.96
CA THR A 6 0.10 13.31 9.35
C THR A 6 1.24 12.46 9.88
N VAL A 7 2.39 12.53 9.20
CA VAL A 7 3.58 11.73 9.50
C VAL A 7 4.05 11.97 10.93
N GLN A 8 4.27 10.88 11.66
CA GLN A 8 4.79 10.86 13.03
C GLN A 8 6.26 10.41 13.06
N GLU A 9 6.90 10.58 14.21
CA GLU A 9 8.26 10.11 14.41
C GLU A 9 8.33 8.58 14.31
N GLY A 10 9.23 8.08 13.46
CA GLY A 10 9.42 6.64 13.23
C GLY A 10 8.54 6.04 12.14
N ASP A 11 7.67 6.84 11.50
CA ASP A 11 6.86 6.38 10.38
C ASP A 11 7.68 6.17 9.10
N TYR A 12 7.29 5.14 8.35
CA TYR A 12 7.62 4.95 6.95
C TYR A 12 6.37 4.43 6.22
N CYS A 13 6.41 4.32 4.89
CA CYS A 13 5.21 4.05 4.10
C CYS A 13 4.46 2.80 4.59
N ASP A 14 5.15 1.69 4.83
CA ASP A 14 4.48 0.45 5.21
C ASP A 14 3.85 0.53 6.61
N THR A 15 4.46 1.20 7.60
CA THR A 15 3.82 1.36 8.92
C THR A 15 2.59 2.23 8.86
N ILE A 16 2.62 3.27 8.02
CA ILE A 16 1.46 4.11 7.76
C ILE A 16 0.37 3.26 7.08
N SER A 17 0.70 2.58 5.99
CA SER A 17 -0.21 1.72 5.24
C SER A 17 -0.87 0.65 6.10
N VAL A 18 -0.08 -0.07 6.92
CA VAL A 18 -0.58 -1.09 7.85
C VAL A 18 -1.49 -0.48 8.90
N SER A 19 -1.06 0.62 9.56
CA SER A 19 -1.85 1.22 10.64
C SER A 19 -3.13 1.90 10.17
N GLN A 20 -3.12 2.41 8.93
CA GLN A 20 -4.23 3.16 8.35
C GLN A 20 -5.11 2.30 7.45
N ASN A 21 -4.81 1.02 7.20
CA ASN A 21 -5.45 0.22 6.15
C ASN A 21 -5.47 0.99 4.82
N ALA A 22 -4.30 1.39 4.34
CA ALA A 22 -4.12 2.08 3.07
C ALA A 22 -3.15 1.29 2.19
N SER A 23 -3.35 1.32 0.88
CA SER A 23 -2.42 0.69 -0.06
C SER A 23 -1.11 1.49 -0.09
N THR A 24 0.00 0.78 0.01
CA THR A 24 1.36 1.35 -0.04
C THR A 24 1.65 1.90 -1.44
N PHE A 25 1.17 1.21 -2.47
CA PHE A 25 1.19 1.71 -3.83
C PHE A 25 0.40 3.00 -3.97
N GLN A 26 -0.85 3.03 -3.48
CA GLN A 26 -1.68 4.22 -3.59
C GLN A 26 -1.09 5.40 -2.81
N LEU A 27 -0.51 5.16 -1.63
CA LEU A 27 0.22 6.16 -0.84
C LEU A 27 1.36 6.77 -1.66
N ALA A 28 2.23 5.95 -2.25
CA ALA A 28 3.33 6.45 -3.08
C ALA A 28 2.82 7.17 -4.34
N TYR A 29 1.79 6.64 -4.99
CA TYR A 29 1.20 7.20 -6.21
C TYR A 29 0.56 8.58 -5.98
N LEU A 30 -0.18 8.75 -4.88
CA LEU A 30 -0.86 10.01 -4.56
C LEU A 30 0.07 11.10 -4.03
N ASN A 31 1.27 10.73 -3.58
CA ASN A 31 2.25 11.63 -3.00
C ASN A 31 3.57 11.50 -3.77
N SER A 32 3.57 11.95 -5.02
CA SER A 32 4.67 11.77 -5.99
C SER A 32 6.04 12.35 -5.59
N ALA A 33 6.12 13.09 -4.48
CA ALA A 33 7.37 13.53 -3.89
C ALA A 33 8.07 12.42 -3.08
N ILE A 34 7.34 11.38 -2.63
CA ILE A 34 7.89 10.23 -1.93
C ILE A 34 8.82 9.46 -2.88
N ASP A 35 10.03 9.15 -2.41
CA ASP A 35 10.98 8.34 -3.17
C ASP A 35 10.65 6.85 -3.14
N ALA A 36 11.28 6.06 -4.01
CA ALA A 36 11.00 4.63 -4.12
C ALA A 36 11.32 3.82 -2.84
N ASN A 37 12.15 4.35 -1.94
CA ASN A 37 12.49 3.71 -0.66
C ASN A 37 11.65 4.23 0.50
N CYS A 38 10.72 5.16 0.24
CA CYS A 38 9.99 5.91 1.24
C CYS A 38 10.90 6.52 2.33
N SER A 39 12.08 6.99 1.93
CA SER A 39 13.12 7.43 2.87
C SER A 39 13.07 8.93 3.20
N ASN A 40 12.15 9.66 2.56
CA ASN A 40 12.10 11.11 2.54
C ASN A 40 10.82 11.70 3.15
N LEU A 41 10.17 10.99 4.08
CA LEU A 41 9.04 11.53 4.83
C LEU A 41 9.50 12.52 5.90
N TYR A 42 8.76 13.61 6.07
CA TYR A 42 9.03 14.61 7.12
C TYR A 42 7.96 14.58 8.21
N ILE A 43 8.37 14.65 9.49
CA ILE A 43 7.43 14.75 10.61
C ILE A 43 6.50 15.97 10.42
N ASN A 44 5.20 15.78 10.66
CA ASN A 44 4.11 16.74 10.40
C ASN A 44 3.78 16.98 8.92
N GLU A 45 4.44 16.29 7.98
CA GLU A 45 3.99 16.25 6.59
C GLU A 45 2.60 15.60 6.51
N THR A 46 1.73 16.17 5.67
CA THR A 46 0.39 15.63 5.45
C THR A 46 0.38 14.85 4.14
N LEU A 47 0.17 13.54 4.24
CA LEU A 47 0.09 12.61 3.13
C LEU A 47 -1.36 12.34 2.75
N CYS A 48 -1.59 12.11 1.46
CA CYS A 48 -2.86 11.63 0.97
C CYS A 48 -2.90 10.10 0.95
N LEU A 49 -3.90 9.50 1.59
CA LEU A 49 -4.09 8.05 1.63
C LEU A 49 -5.11 7.54 0.61
N GLY A 50 -6.02 8.39 0.14
CA GLY A 50 -7.10 7.93 -0.73
C GLY A 50 -7.87 9.05 -1.46
N LEU A 51 -8.46 8.66 -2.58
CA LEU A 51 -9.36 9.47 -3.41
C LEU A 51 -10.78 8.86 -3.42
N THR A 52 -11.78 9.68 -3.75
CA THR A 52 -13.17 9.21 -3.90
C THR A 52 -13.23 8.10 -4.95
N GLY A 53 -13.71 6.92 -4.55
CA GLY A 53 -13.86 5.76 -5.42
C GLY A 53 -12.65 4.84 -5.49
N GLU A 54 -11.50 5.26 -4.96
CA GLU A 54 -10.23 4.50 -5.01
C GLU A 54 -9.70 4.14 -3.61
N ASP A 55 -10.30 4.66 -2.54
CA ASP A 55 -9.89 4.36 -1.16
C ASP A 55 -10.43 2.98 -0.75
N CYS A 56 -9.53 2.00 -0.63
CA CYS A 56 -9.88 0.63 -0.30
C CYS A 56 -10.42 0.53 1.13
N THR A 57 -11.56 -0.16 1.32
CA THR A 57 -12.16 -0.37 2.65
C THR A 57 -11.61 -1.58 3.38
N SER A 58 -10.95 -2.49 2.66
CA SER A 58 -10.26 -3.66 3.19
C SER A 58 -8.92 -3.79 2.47
N THR A 59 -7.87 -4.05 3.23
CA THR A 59 -6.51 -4.27 2.72
C THR A 59 -5.96 -5.59 3.24
N TYR A 60 -4.84 -6.04 2.67
CA TYR A 60 -4.13 -7.25 3.10
C TYR A 60 -2.66 -6.89 3.31
N VAL A 61 -2.08 -7.32 4.43
CA VAL A 61 -0.67 -7.08 4.72
C VAL A 61 0.12 -8.31 4.29
N VAL A 62 1.04 -8.13 3.35
CA VAL A 62 1.90 -9.20 2.80
C VAL A 62 2.73 -9.84 3.91
N GLY A 63 2.57 -11.16 4.06
CA GLY A 63 3.32 -11.98 4.99
C GLY A 63 4.59 -12.57 4.37
N THR A 64 5.37 -13.27 5.19
CA THR A 64 6.55 -14.00 4.72
C THR A 64 6.14 -15.15 3.78
N ASN A 65 6.77 -15.23 2.61
CA ASN A 65 6.53 -16.23 1.55
C ASN A 65 5.12 -16.18 0.94
N ASP A 66 4.42 -15.06 1.06
CA ASP A 66 3.17 -14.88 0.32
C ASP A 66 3.41 -14.84 -1.19
N THR A 67 2.44 -15.32 -1.93
CA THR A 67 2.31 -15.18 -3.38
C THR A 67 0.95 -14.57 -3.69
N CYS A 68 0.77 -14.02 -4.87
CA CYS A 68 -0.54 -13.51 -5.28
C CYS A 68 -1.63 -14.60 -5.22
N GLU A 69 -1.27 -15.86 -5.45
CA GLU A 69 -2.18 -17.01 -5.29
C GLU A 69 -2.52 -17.28 -3.83
N SER A 70 -1.56 -17.27 -2.89
CA SER A 70 -1.85 -17.45 -1.46
C SER A 70 -2.74 -16.34 -0.91
N ILE A 71 -2.49 -15.10 -1.32
CA ILE A 71 -3.28 -13.92 -0.94
C ILE A 71 -4.69 -14.01 -1.53
N SER A 72 -4.80 -14.39 -2.80
CA SER A 72 -6.10 -14.59 -3.47
C SER A 72 -6.95 -15.64 -2.75
N ASN A 73 -6.34 -16.76 -2.37
CA ASN A 73 -7.01 -17.84 -1.63
C ASN A 73 -7.40 -17.42 -0.20
N SER A 74 -6.57 -16.62 0.48
CA SER A 74 -6.83 -16.20 1.86
C SER A 74 -7.89 -15.10 1.98
N THR A 75 -7.92 -14.18 1.01
CA THR A 75 -8.85 -13.04 0.98
C THR A 75 -10.15 -13.33 0.21
N GLY A 76 -10.13 -14.32 -0.68
CA GLY A 76 -11.21 -14.57 -1.64
C GLY A 76 -11.26 -13.57 -2.80
N VAL A 77 -10.29 -12.66 -2.91
CA VAL A 77 -10.18 -11.69 -4.01
C VAL A 77 -9.48 -12.35 -5.20
N ASN A 78 -10.02 -12.19 -6.41
CA ASN A 78 -9.40 -12.73 -7.62
C ASN A 78 -8.03 -12.06 -7.89
N THR A 79 -7.03 -12.82 -8.32
CA THR A 79 -5.70 -12.28 -8.68
C THR A 79 -5.77 -11.15 -9.70
N THR A 80 -6.71 -11.18 -10.65
CA THR A 80 -6.96 -10.08 -11.60
C THR A 80 -7.31 -8.78 -10.89
N MET A 81 -8.09 -8.84 -9.82
CA MET A 81 -8.41 -7.67 -9.00
C MET A 81 -7.21 -7.22 -8.17
N ILE A 82 -6.37 -8.15 -7.71
CA ILE A 82 -5.11 -7.82 -7.02
C ILE A 82 -4.23 -6.98 -7.93
N TYR A 83 -3.97 -7.44 -9.16
CA TYR A 83 -3.17 -6.70 -10.15
C TYR A 83 -3.83 -5.40 -10.59
N PHE A 84 -5.16 -5.37 -10.76
CA PHE A 84 -5.87 -4.16 -11.16
C PHE A 84 -5.75 -3.04 -10.12
N ASN A 85 -5.88 -3.38 -8.83
CA ASN A 85 -5.76 -2.42 -7.73
C ASN A 85 -4.30 -2.09 -7.38
N ASN A 86 -3.36 -2.96 -7.76
CA ASN A 86 -1.93 -2.81 -7.49
C ASN A 86 -1.11 -3.02 -8.78
N PRO A 87 -1.14 -2.07 -9.73
CA PRO A 87 -0.47 -2.19 -11.02
C PRO A 87 1.06 -2.22 -10.94
N GLN A 88 1.64 -1.96 -9.77
CA GLN A 88 3.07 -2.12 -9.54
C GLN A 88 3.51 -3.58 -9.45
N ILE A 89 2.60 -4.49 -9.11
CA ILE A 89 2.92 -5.91 -8.97
C ILE A 89 3.21 -6.50 -10.35
N ASP A 90 4.34 -7.17 -10.49
CA ASP A 90 4.72 -7.83 -11.73
C ASP A 90 3.92 -9.12 -11.99
N ASP A 91 3.93 -9.59 -13.24
CA ASP A 91 3.16 -10.78 -13.66
C ASP A 91 3.53 -12.05 -12.86
N GLU A 92 4.77 -12.14 -12.36
CA GLU A 92 5.27 -13.27 -11.55
C GLU A 92 5.00 -13.09 -10.05
N CYS A 93 4.41 -11.96 -9.65
CA CYS A 93 4.22 -11.55 -8.25
C CYS A 93 5.53 -11.60 -7.44
N SER A 94 6.66 -11.29 -8.09
CA SER A 94 8.00 -11.48 -7.53
C SER A 94 8.51 -10.27 -6.75
N ASN A 95 7.84 -9.13 -6.90
CA ASN A 95 8.22 -7.84 -6.34
C ASN A 95 7.41 -7.41 -5.11
N ILE A 96 6.55 -8.28 -4.57
CA ILE A 96 5.91 -8.05 -3.27
C ILE A 96 6.86 -8.35 -2.12
N TYR A 97 6.72 -7.65 -1.01
CA TYR A 97 7.61 -7.82 0.15
C TYR A 97 6.87 -7.75 1.49
N LEU A 98 7.53 -8.25 2.53
CA LEU A 98 6.97 -8.33 3.89
C LEU A 98 6.51 -6.95 4.38
N SER A 99 5.27 -6.88 4.87
CA SER A 99 4.59 -5.69 5.38
C SER A 99 4.05 -4.72 4.33
N GLU A 100 4.25 -4.98 3.03
CA GLU A 100 3.54 -4.24 1.98
C GLU A 100 2.02 -4.43 2.13
N VAL A 101 1.24 -3.41 1.79
CA VAL A 101 -0.23 -3.37 1.90
C VAL A 101 -0.86 -2.97 0.59
#